data_AF-Q0P5I0-F1
#
_entry.id   AF-Q0P5I0-F1
#
_cell.length_a   1.000
_cell.length_b   1.000
_cell.length_c   1.000
_cell.angle_alpha   90.00
_cell.angle_beta   90.00
_cell.angle_gamma   90.00
#
_symmetry.space_group_name_H-M   'P 1'
#
loop_
_entity.id
_entity.type
_entity.pdbx_description
1 polymer ?
#
loop_
_entity_poly.entity_id
_entity_poly.type
_entity_poly.pdbx_seq_one_letter_code
_entity_poly.pdbx_strand_id
1 'polypeptide(L)'
;MGLKAAQKTLFPLRSIDDVVRLFAAELGREEPDLVLLSLVLGFVEHFLAVNRVIPTNVPELTFQPSPAPDPPGGLTYFPVADLSIIAALYARFTAQIRGAVDLSLYPREGGVSSRELVKKVSDVIWNSLSRSYFKDRAHIQSLFSFITGTKLDSSGVAFAVVGACQALGLRDVHLALSEDHAWVVFGPNGEQTAEVTWHGKGNEDRRGQTVNAGVAERSWLYLKGSYMRCDRKMEVAFMVCAINPSIDLHTDSLELLQLQQKLLWLLYDLGHLERYPMALGNLADLEELEPTPGRPDPLTLYHKGIASAKTYYRDEHIYPYMYLAGYHCRNRNVREALQAWADTATVIQDYNYCREDEEIYKEFFEVANDVIPNLLKEAASLLEAGEERPGEQTQGTQSQGSALQDPECFAHLLRFYDGICKWEEGSPTPVLHVGWATFLVQSLGRFEGQVRQKVRIVSREAEAAEAEEPWGEEAREGRRRGPRRESKPEEPPPPKKPALDKGPGAGQGAVPGPPRKPPGTVPGTARGAEGGSAAPVPAPAASPPPEGPVLTFQSEKMKGMKELLVATKINSSAIKLQLTAQSQVQMKKQKVSTPSDYTLSFLKRQRKGL
;
A
#
# COMPACT_ATOMS: atom_id res chain seq x y z
N MET A 1 -29.44 -4.30 18.21
CA MET A 1 -28.63 -5.34 18.88
C MET A 1 -28.14 -4.85 20.24
N GLY A 2 -28.44 -5.60 21.31
CA GLY A 2 -27.69 -5.51 22.56
C GLY A 2 -26.74 -6.70 22.65
N LEU A 3 -25.84 -6.68 23.65
CA LEU A 3 -24.97 -7.82 23.94
C LEU A 3 -25.79 -9.10 24.17
N LYS A 4 -25.50 -10.15 23.40
CA LYS A 4 -26.16 -11.46 23.51
C LYS A 4 -25.65 -12.20 24.74
N ALA A 5 -26.47 -13.12 25.28
CA ALA A 5 -26.09 -13.91 26.46
C ALA A 5 -24.73 -14.62 26.29
N ALA A 6 -24.49 -15.22 25.12
CA ALA A 6 -23.23 -15.90 24.80
C ALA A 6 -21.99 -14.98 24.81
N GLN A 7 -22.15 -13.67 24.55
CA GLN A 7 -21.04 -12.72 24.63
C GLN A 7 -20.75 -12.36 26.09
N LYS A 8 -21.81 -12.23 26.90
CA LYS A 8 -21.72 -11.84 28.32
C LYS A 8 -21.05 -12.90 29.18
N THR A 9 -21.19 -14.19 28.84
CA THR A 9 -20.65 -15.31 29.63
C THR A 9 -19.12 -15.39 29.67
N LEU A 10 -18.43 -14.67 28.78
CA LEU A 10 -16.96 -14.64 28.75
C LEU A 10 -16.37 -13.62 29.74
N PHE A 11 -17.20 -12.72 30.28
CA PHE A 11 -16.79 -11.71 31.24
C PHE A 11 -16.85 -12.25 32.68
N PRO A 12 -16.03 -11.71 33.60
CA PRO A 12 -15.03 -10.65 33.38
C PRO A 12 -13.76 -11.16 32.69
N LEU A 13 -13.09 -10.30 31.92
CA LEU A 13 -11.81 -10.63 31.28
C LEU A 13 -10.68 -10.25 32.24
N ARG A 14 -9.94 -11.24 32.73
CA ARG A 14 -8.93 -11.10 33.78
C ARG A 14 -7.49 -11.25 33.29
N SER A 15 -7.30 -11.58 32.02
CA SER A 15 -5.98 -11.82 31.43
C SER A 15 -5.98 -11.55 29.93
N ILE A 16 -4.78 -11.52 29.33
CA ILE A 16 -4.61 -11.50 27.86
C ILE A 16 -5.35 -12.67 27.20
N ASP A 17 -5.26 -13.88 27.76
CA ASP A 17 -5.90 -15.06 27.19
C ASP A 17 -7.43 -14.99 27.27
N ASP A 18 -7.98 -14.26 28.24
CA ASP A 18 -9.43 -14.01 28.34
C ASP A 18 -9.90 -13.12 27.19
N VAL A 19 -9.10 -12.09 26.85
CA VAL A 19 -9.36 -11.23 25.69
C VAL A 19 -9.25 -12.04 24.40
N VAL A 20 -8.20 -12.85 24.23
CA VAL A 20 -8.05 -13.75 23.07
C VAL A 20 -9.24 -14.70 22.94
N ARG A 21 -9.75 -15.25 24.04
CA ARG A 21 -10.96 -16.10 24.06
C ARG A 21 -12.21 -15.34 23.61
N LEU A 22 -12.38 -14.07 24.01
CA LEU A 22 -13.47 -13.22 23.52
C LEU A 22 -13.37 -13.01 22.01
N PHE A 23 -12.19 -12.68 21.50
CA PHE A 23 -11.96 -12.48 20.07
C PHE A 23 -12.22 -13.77 19.27
N ALA A 24 -11.74 -14.92 19.76
CA ALA A 24 -12.00 -16.22 19.12
C ALA A 24 -13.51 -16.53 19.06
N ALA A 25 -14.24 -16.25 20.14
CA ALA A 25 -15.69 -16.45 20.18
C ALA A 25 -16.43 -15.52 19.21
N GLU A 26 -16.03 -14.25 19.08
CA GLU A 26 -16.62 -13.31 18.13
C GLU A 26 -16.27 -13.63 16.68
N LEU A 27 -15.03 -14.00 16.39
CA LEU A 27 -14.59 -14.42 15.05
C LEU A 27 -15.31 -15.71 14.58
N GLY A 28 -15.72 -16.57 15.50
CA GLY A 28 -16.58 -17.72 15.21
C GLY A 28 -18.02 -17.36 14.81
N ARG A 29 -18.43 -16.09 14.89
CA ARG A 29 -19.76 -15.61 14.50
C ARG A 29 -19.78 -15.10 13.07
N GLU A 30 -20.95 -15.13 12.44
CA GLU A 30 -21.19 -14.49 11.13
C GLU A 30 -20.75 -13.01 11.15
N GLU A 31 -21.23 -12.27 12.15
CA GLU A 31 -20.97 -10.85 12.39
C GLU A 31 -20.30 -10.70 13.77
N PRO A 32 -18.96 -10.64 13.85
CA PRO A 32 -18.25 -10.27 15.08
C PRO A 32 -18.63 -8.85 15.47
N ASP A 33 -18.94 -8.62 16.73
CA ASP A 33 -19.38 -7.31 17.22
C ASP A 33 -18.19 -6.35 17.36
N LEU A 34 -17.99 -5.50 16.35
CA LEU A 34 -16.88 -4.54 16.29
C LEU A 34 -16.94 -3.55 17.45
N VAL A 35 -18.14 -3.19 17.91
CA VAL A 35 -18.31 -2.23 19.00
C VAL A 35 -17.83 -2.84 20.30
N LEU A 36 -18.22 -4.08 20.59
CA LEU A 36 -17.77 -4.80 21.78
C LEU A 36 -16.24 -4.95 21.80
N LEU A 37 -15.66 -5.44 20.70
CA LEU A 37 -14.22 -5.71 20.62
C LEU A 37 -13.40 -4.41 20.74
N SER A 38 -13.85 -3.30 20.14
CA SER A 38 -13.13 -2.01 20.19
C SER A 38 -13.18 -1.39 21.58
N LEU A 39 -14.31 -1.53 22.28
CA LEU A 39 -14.44 -1.08 23.66
C LEU A 39 -13.53 -1.87 24.60
N VAL A 40 -13.41 -3.19 24.41
CA VAL A 40 -12.52 -4.04 25.21
C VAL A 40 -11.06 -3.68 24.97
N LEU A 41 -10.61 -3.58 23.70
CA LEU A 41 -9.22 -3.20 23.39
C LEU A 41 -8.89 -1.82 23.96
N GLY A 42 -9.74 -0.83 23.71
CA GLY A 42 -9.49 0.52 24.20
C GLY A 42 -9.52 0.64 25.73
N PHE A 43 -10.34 -0.16 26.42
CA PHE A 43 -10.33 -0.25 27.88
C PHE A 43 -9.01 -0.82 28.40
N VAL A 44 -8.55 -1.95 27.83
CA VAL A 44 -7.30 -2.61 28.24
C VAL A 44 -6.10 -1.72 27.93
N GLU A 45 -6.03 -1.13 26.73
CA GLU A 45 -4.97 -0.18 26.32
C GLU A 45 -4.92 1.06 27.22
N HIS A 46 -6.07 1.58 27.65
CA HIS A 46 -6.11 2.74 28.54
C HIS A 46 -5.34 2.51 29.85
N PHE A 47 -5.50 1.34 30.47
CA PHE A 47 -4.85 1.05 31.75
C PHE A 47 -3.45 0.43 31.61
N LEU A 48 -3.08 -0.03 30.42
CA LEU A 48 -1.75 -0.59 30.15
C LEU A 48 -0.78 0.40 29.52
N ALA A 49 -1.27 1.42 28.80
CA ALA A 49 -0.44 2.45 28.16
C ALA A 49 -0.77 3.89 28.61
N VAL A 50 -2.05 4.29 28.60
CA VAL A 50 -2.42 5.71 28.82
C VAL A 50 -2.28 6.14 30.29
N ASN A 51 -2.81 5.36 31.21
CA ASN A 51 -2.77 5.63 32.65
C ASN A 51 -2.62 4.33 33.43
N ARG A 52 -1.36 3.97 33.70
CA ARG A 52 -0.97 2.76 34.42
C ARG A 52 -1.09 2.86 35.94
N VAL A 53 -1.51 4.02 36.47
CA VAL A 53 -1.74 4.20 37.90
C VAL A 53 -3.05 3.52 38.29
N ILE A 54 -2.97 2.46 39.11
CA ILE A 54 -4.15 1.76 39.63
C ILE A 54 -4.97 2.76 40.49
N PRO A 55 -6.21 3.10 40.08
CA PRO A 55 -7.02 4.06 40.82
C PRO A 55 -7.53 3.45 42.13
N THR A 56 -7.14 4.05 43.24
CA THR A 56 -7.57 3.61 44.59
C THR A 56 -8.97 4.10 44.98
N ASN A 57 -9.53 5.04 44.21
CA ASN A 57 -10.81 5.68 44.45
C ASN A 57 -11.96 5.15 43.58
N VAL A 58 -11.74 4.10 42.77
CA VAL A 58 -12.74 3.51 41.87
C VAL A 58 -12.94 2.03 42.23
N PRO A 59 -13.86 1.69 43.16
CA PRO A 59 -13.98 0.33 43.71
C PRO A 59 -14.47 -0.70 42.69
N GLU A 60 -15.16 -0.28 41.63
CA GLU A 60 -15.62 -1.16 40.55
C GLU A 60 -14.49 -1.61 39.63
N LEU A 61 -13.35 -0.91 39.62
CA LEU A 61 -12.23 -1.26 38.77
C LEU A 61 -11.24 -2.14 39.55
N THR A 62 -11.09 -3.38 39.11
CA THR A 62 -10.18 -4.34 39.73
C THR A 62 -9.01 -4.68 38.80
N PHE A 63 -7.90 -5.11 39.38
CA PHE A 63 -6.70 -5.51 38.65
C PHE A 63 -6.30 -6.91 39.08
N GLN A 64 -6.09 -7.80 38.10
CA GLN A 64 -5.70 -9.18 38.33
C GLN A 64 -4.16 -9.27 38.33
N PRO A 65 -3.53 -9.63 39.46
CA PRO A 65 -2.09 -9.88 39.47
C PRO A 65 -1.78 -11.20 38.76
N SER A 66 -0.68 -11.22 38.00
CA SER A 66 -0.05 -12.42 37.45
C SER A 66 1.47 -12.31 37.51
N PRO A 67 2.23 -13.43 37.49
CA PRO A 67 3.68 -13.38 37.41
C PRO A 67 4.15 -12.59 36.18
N ALA A 68 5.09 -11.67 36.37
CA ALA A 68 5.80 -11.01 35.28
C ALA A 68 6.89 -11.95 34.72
N PRO A 69 7.27 -11.82 33.43
CA PRO A 69 8.31 -12.65 32.85
C PRO A 69 9.67 -12.46 33.56
N ASP A 70 10.39 -13.57 33.71
CA ASP A 70 11.75 -13.60 34.25
C ASP A 70 12.79 -13.47 33.14
N PRO A 71 13.90 -12.71 33.33
CA PRO A 71 14.08 -11.59 34.27
C PRO A 71 13.38 -10.32 33.75
N PRO A 72 12.87 -9.42 34.63
CA PRO A 72 13.24 -9.25 36.04
C PRO A 72 12.40 -10.03 37.06
N GLY A 73 11.30 -10.67 36.63
CA GLY A 73 10.33 -11.28 37.55
C GLY A 73 9.46 -10.26 38.28
N GLY A 74 8.59 -10.73 39.17
CA GLY A 74 7.65 -9.88 39.94
C GLY A 74 6.19 -10.12 39.57
N LEU A 75 5.34 -9.10 39.77
CA LEU A 75 3.93 -9.15 39.40
C LEU A 75 3.62 -8.08 38.33
N THR A 76 2.88 -8.48 37.31
CA THR A 76 2.14 -7.57 36.44
C THR A 76 0.67 -7.55 36.87
N TYR A 77 -0.02 -6.44 36.59
CA TYR A 77 -1.41 -6.20 36.98
C TYR A 77 -2.25 -5.94 35.74
N PHE A 78 -3.08 -6.90 35.36
CA PHE A 78 -3.96 -6.79 34.21
C PHE A 78 -5.27 -6.08 34.59
N PRO A 79 -5.74 -5.07 33.83
CA PRO A 79 -7.00 -4.38 34.11
C PRO A 79 -8.19 -5.30 33.83
N VAL A 80 -8.96 -5.65 34.87
CA VAL A 80 -10.10 -6.55 34.73
C VAL A 80 -11.23 -5.83 33.98
N ALA A 81 -11.57 -6.33 32.80
CA ALA A 81 -12.71 -5.81 32.04
C ALA A 81 -13.99 -6.44 32.59
N ASP A 82 -14.64 -5.74 33.53
CA ASP A 82 -15.91 -6.18 34.11
C ASP A 82 -17.10 -5.98 33.15
N LEU A 83 -18.04 -6.93 33.19
CA LEU A 83 -19.22 -6.90 32.31
C LEU A 83 -20.05 -5.62 32.50
N SER A 84 -20.20 -5.15 33.73
CA SER A 84 -20.96 -3.93 34.05
C SER A 84 -20.38 -2.71 33.34
N ILE A 85 -19.05 -2.53 33.39
CA ILE A 85 -18.33 -1.42 32.78
C ILE A 85 -18.46 -1.48 31.26
N ILE A 86 -18.11 -2.63 30.66
CA ILE A 86 -18.13 -2.79 29.20
C ILE A 86 -19.56 -2.71 28.65
N ALA A 87 -20.54 -3.30 29.32
CA ALA A 87 -21.94 -3.21 28.89
C ALA A 87 -22.49 -1.77 28.99
N ALA A 88 -22.07 -0.98 29.99
CA ALA A 88 -22.45 0.43 30.10
C ALA A 88 -21.86 1.26 28.97
N LEU A 89 -20.58 1.07 28.63
CA LEU A 89 -19.93 1.73 27.49
C LEU A 89 -20.61 1.36 26.16
N TYR A 90 -20.92 0.08 25.98
CA TYR A 90 -21.64 -0.42 24.80
C TYR A 90 -23.05 0.18 24.68
N ALA A 91 -23.78 0.25 25.79
CA ALA A 91 -25.11 0.86 25.84
C ALA A 91 -25.05 2.35 25.50
N ARG A 92 -24.05 3.09 26.01
CA ARG A 92 -23.84 4.51 25.67
C ARG A 92 -23.62 4.71 24.17
N PHE A 93 -22.71 3.95 23.56
CA PHE A 93 -22.46 4.04 22.11
C PHE A 93 -23.73 3.73 21.31
N THR A 94 -24.36 2.59 21.57
CA THR A 94 -25.54 2.18 20.79
C THR A 94 -26.75 3.10 20.98
N ALA A 95 -26.95 3.68 22.18
CA ALA A 95 -27.99 4.67 22.43
C ALA A 95 -27.74 5.97 21.66
N GLN A 96 -26.50 6.47 21.64
CA GLN A 96 -26.12 7.67 20.90
C GLN A 96 -26.39 7.51 19.39
N ILE A 97 -25.97 6.38 18.80
CA ILE A 97 -26.17 6.13 17.37
C ILE A 97 -27.65 5.95 17.03
N ARG A 98 -28.37 5.10 17.77
CA ARG A 98 -29.80 4.83 17.51
C ARG A 98 -30.70 6.04 17.78
N GLY A 99 -30.33 6.89 18.73
CA GLY A 99 -31.06 8.12 19.02
C GLY A 99 -30.85 9.20 17.95
N ALA A 100 -29.72 9.18 17.23
CA ALA A 100 -29.36 10.21 16.26
C ALA A 100 -29.68 9.84 14.79
N VAL A 101 -29.90 8.55 14.50
CA VAL A 101 -30.17 8.04 13.15
C VAL A 101 -31.51 7.29 13.12
N ASP A 102 -32.54 7.97 12.61
CA ASP A 102 -33.85 7.36 12.35
C ASP A 102 -33.83 6.62 11.00
N LEU A 103 -33.74 5.28 11.06
CA LEU A 103 -33.71 4.42 9.88
C LEU A 103 -35.00 4.47 9.04
N SER A 104 -36.13 4.95 9.59
CA SER A 104 -37.38 5.07 8.83
C SER A 104 -37.29 6.13 7.72
N LEU A 105 -36.36 7.09 7.85
CA LEU A 105 -36.10 8.14 6.87
C LEU A 105 -35.21 7.68 5.70
N TYR A 106 -34.63 6.49 5.79
CA TYR A 106 -33.67 5.98 4.81
C TYR A 106 -34.09 4.57 4.34
N PRO A 107 -35.01 4.47 3.36
CA PRO A 107 -35.42 3.19 2.80
C PRO A 107 -34.23 2.39 2.26
N ARG A 108 -34.16 1.11 2.62
CA ARG A 108 -33.08 0.18 2.22
C ARG A 108 -33.59 -0.84 1.21
N GLU A 109 -33.70 -0.41 -0.05
CA GLU A 109 -34.06 -1.32 -1.14
C GLU A 109 -33.02 -2.44 -1.27
N GLY A 110 -33.45 -3.71 -1.32
CA GLY A 110 -32.54 -4.85 -1.43
C GLY A 110 -31.61 -5.08 -0.24
N GLY A 111 -31.85 -4.42 0.91
CA GLY A 111 -31.01 -4.54 2.11
C GLY A 111 -29.70 -3.74 2.04
N VAL A 112 -29.48 -2.96 0.98
CA VAL A 112 -28.31 -2.08 0.83
C VAL A 112 -28.58 -0.68 1.38
N SER A 113 -27.52 -0.01 1.81
CA SER A 113 -27.57 1.34 2.38
C SER A 113 -27.39 2.40 1.29
N SER A 114 -28.05 3.55 1.45
CA SER A 114 -27.88 4.70 0.56
C SER A 114 -26.69 5.57 1.00
N ARG A 115 -26.19 6.42 0.09
CA ARG A 115 -25.11 7.37 0.39
C ARG A 115 -25.51 8.37 1.47
N GLU A 116 -26.78 8.81 1.45
CA GLU A 116 -27.35 9.74 2.42
C GLU A 116 -27.35 9.14 3.82
N LEU A 117 -27.70 7.85 3.95
CA LEU A 117 -27.64 7.14 5.23
C LEU A 117 -26.20 7.02 5.75
N VAL A 118 -25.25 6.62 4.90
CA VAL A 118 -23.83 6.52 5.27
C VAL A 118 -23.28 7.89 5.69
N LYS A 119 -23.58 8.94 4.92
CA LYS A 119 -23.19 10.32 5.25
C LYS A 119 -23.81 10.78 6.56
N LYS A 120 -25.07 10.44 6.84
CA LYS A 120 -25.73 10.75 8.11
C LYS A 120 -25.01 10.09 9.29
N VAL A 121 -24.63 8.83 9.19
CA VAL A 121 -23.85 8.13 10.24
C VAL A 121 -22.49 8.81 10.44
N SER A 122 -21.78 9.13 9.34
CA SER A 122 -20.52 9.90 9.40
C SER A 122 -20.70 11.25 10.10
N ASP A 123 -21.76 11.99 9.80
CA ASP A 123 -22.05 13.26 10.47
C ASP A 123 -22.38 13.09 11.96
N VAL A 124 -23.00 11.99 12.37
CA VAL A 124 -23.24 11.70 13.80
C VAL A 124 -21.92 11.47 14.53
N ILE A 125 -21.01 10.66 13.98
CA ILE A 125 -19.68 10.44 14.57
C ILE A 125 -18.91 11.76 14.61
N TRP A 126 -18.81 12.45 13.48
CA TRP A 126 -18.07 13.70 13.34
C TRP A 126 -18.51 14.78 14.33
N ASN A 127 -19.82 15.02 14.43
CA ASN A 127 -20.37 16.06 15.31
C ASN A 127 -20.29 15.69 16.80
N SER A 128 -19.97 14.44 17.12
CA SER A 128 -19.77 13.98 18.49
C SER A 128 -18.32 14.14 18.97
N LEU A 129 -17.39 14.47 18.08
CA LEU A 129 -15.99 14.69 18.43
C LEU A 129 -15.79 16.04 19.13
N SER A 130 -14.79 16.09 20.01
CA SER A 130 -14.31 17.32 20.63
C SER A 130 -13.89 18.33 19.56
N ARG A 131 -14.30 19.60 19.73
CA ARG A 131 -14.01 20.67 18.75
C ARG A 131 -12.51 20.94 18.54
N SER A 132 -11.67 20.67 19.53
CA SER A 132 -10.23 20.90 19.48
C SER A 132 -9.49 19.85 20.31
N TYR A 133 -8.63 19.08 19.64
CA TYR A 133 -7.68 18.16 20.24
C TYR A 133 -6.56 17.87 19.23
N PHE A 134 -5.43 17.34 19.70
CA PHE A 134 -4.34 16.90 18.84
C PHE A 134 -4.74 15.60 18.14
N LYS A 135 -4.91 15.65 16.82
CA LYS A 135 -5.41 14.54 15.98
C LYS A 135 -4.41 13.39 15.83
N ASP A 136 -3.12 13.67 16.00
CA ASP A 136 -2.03 12.69 15.90
C ASP A 136 -1.64 12.14 17.29
N ARG A 137 -2.48 12.36 18.31
CA ARG A 137 -2.21 11.85 19.66
C ARG A 137 -2.36 10.33 19.66
N ALA A 138 -1.49 9.61 20.36
CA ALA A 138 -1.67 8.17 20.57
C ALA A 138 -2.95 7.85 21.40
N HIS A 139 -3.44 6.62 21.29
CA HIS A 139 -4.54 6.05 22.09
C HIS A 139 -5.92 6.71 21.87
N ILE A 140 -6.15 7.27 20.68
CA ILE A 140 -7.46 7.80 20.27
C ILE A 140 -8.01 7.11 19.02
N GLN A 141 -7.66 5.85 18.79
CA GLN A 141 -8.13 5.04 17.67
C GLN A 141 -9.40 4.23 17.97
N SER A 142 -9.68 3.95 19.25
CA SER A 142 -10.74 3.02 19.69
C SER A 142 -12.08 3.70 20.03
N LEU A 143 -13.17 2.92 20.00
CA LEU A 143 -14.49 3.38 20.46
C LEU A 143 -14.52 3.68 21.97
N PHE A 144 -13.58 3.12 22.75
CA PHE A 144 -13.40 3.52 24.14
C PHE A 144 -13.03 5.01 24.22
N SER A 145 -12.07 5.45 23.40
CA SER A 145 -11.65 6.85 23.33
C SER A 145 -12.77 7.77 22.83
N PHE A 146 -13.56 7.30 21.87
CA PHE A 146 -14.76 8.01 21.41
C PHE A 146 -15.78 8.23 22.54
N ILE A 147 -16.13 7.20 23.32
CA ILE A 147 -17.17 7.28 24.35
C ILE A 147 -16.70 7.95 25.65
N THR A 148 -15.43 7.80 26.01
CA THR A 148 -14.88 8.35 27.25
C THR A 148 -14.26 9.74 27.06
N GLY A 149 -13.63 9.98 25.90
CA GLY A 149 -12.87 11.19 25.62
C GLY A 149 -13.41 12.04 24.48
N THR A 150 -14.37 11.56 23.67
CA THR A 150 -14.88 12.20 22.44
C THR A 150 -13.77 12.56 21.45
N LYS A 151 -12.73 11.73 21.38
CA LYS A 151 -11.58 11.93 20.49
C LYS A 151 -11.40 10.69 19.64
N LEU A 152 -11.17 10.92 18.35
CA LEU A 152 -10.74 9.90 17.40
C LEU A 152 -9.61 10.43 16.52
N ASP A 153 -8.66 9.59 16.12
CA ASP A 153 -7.76 9.88 14.99
C ASP A 153 -8.50 9.68 13.65
N SER A 154 -7.80 9.86 12.52
CA SER A 154 -8.43 9.82 11.19
C SER A 154 -9.07 8.46 10.90
N SER A 155 -8.30 7.37 11.00
CA SER A 155 -8.78 6.02 10.70
C SER A 155 -9.75 5.49 11.75
N GLY A 156 -9.61 5.91 13.01
CA GLY A 156 -10.56 5.65 14.10
C GLY A 156 -11.95 6.21 13.81
N VAL A 157 -12.08 7.37 13.15
CA VAL A 157 -13.39 7.89 12.68
C VAL A 157 -14.01 6.97 11.63
N ALA A 158 -13.24 6.52 10.64
CA ALA A 158 -13.75 5.60 9.62
C ALA A 158 -14.22 4.27 10.25
N PHE A 159 -13.42 3.70 11.16
CA PHE A 159 -13.80 2.51 11.92
C PHE A 159 -15.06 2.73 12.77
N ALA A 160 -15.18 3.88 13.44
CA ALA A 160 -16.35 4.21 14.25
C ALA A 160 -17.63 4.32 13.42
N VAL A 161 -17.54 4.84 12.18
CA VAL A 161 -18.67 4.84 11.23
C VAL A 161 -19.08 3.42 10.87
N VAL A 162 -18.15 2.52 10.59
CA VAL A 162 -18.45 1.12 10.29
C VAL A 162 -19.07 0.41 11.50
N GLY A 163 -18.53 0.60 12.70
CA GLY A 163 -19.11 0.07 13.94
C GLY A 163 -20.52 0.61 14.23
N ALA A 164 -20.77 1.89 13.97
CA ALA A 164 -22.09 2.50 14.09
C ALA A 164 -23.09 1.93 13.06
N CYS A 165 -22.66 1.75 11.81
CA CYS A 165 -23.44 1.09 10.76
C CYS A 165 -23.79 -0.35 11.14
N GLN A 166 -22.84 -1.12 11.67
CA GLN A 166 -23.10 -2.47 12.17
C GLN A 166 -24.14 -2.46 13.32
N ALA A 167 -24.02 -1.53 14.27
CA ALA A 167 -24.95 -1.39 15.39
C ALA A 167 -26.39 -1.02 14.98
N LEU A 168 -26.55 -0.42 13.79
CA LEU A 168 -27.81 -0.10 13.10
C LEU A 168 -28.29 -1.26 12.19
N GLY A 169 -27.51 -2.32 12.00
CA GLY A 169 -27.86 -3.45 11.13
C GLY A 169 -27.61 -3.19 9.64
N LEU A 170 -26.69 -2.29 9.32
CA LEU A 170 -26.26 -1.96 7.95
C LEU A 170 -25.08 -2.87 7.56
N ARG A 171 -25.40 -4.12 7.18
CA ARG A 171 -24.40 -5.15 6.93
C ARG A 171 -23.52 -4.86 5.71
N ASP A 172 -23.98 -4.05 4.76
CA ASP A 172 -23.29 -3.75 3.50
C ASP A 172 -22.20 -2.68 3.63
N VAL A 173 -22.16 -1.94 4.75
CA VAL A 173 -21.17 -0.89 4.96
C VAL A 173 -19.91 -1.49 5.58
N HIS A 174 -18.79 -1.35 4.88
CA HIS A 174 -17.50 -1.93 5.25
C HIS A 174 -16.36 -0.92 5.20
N LEU A 175 -15.31 -1.21 5.95
CA LEU A 175 -14.09 -0.40 5.96
C LEU A 175 -13.31 -0.57 4.65
N ALA A 176 -12.78 0.53 4.15
CA ALA A 176 -11.83 0.54 3.06
C ALA A 176 -10.52 1.17 3.55
N LEU A 177 -9.39 0.52 3.25
CA LEU A 177 -8.07 0.94 3.71
C LEU A 177 -7.12 1.04 2.53
N SER A 178 -6.48 2.20 2.42
CA SER A 178 -5.19 2.32 1.74
C SER A 178 -4.06 2.08 2.74
N GLU A 179 -2.85 2.52 2.37
CA GLU A 179 -1.68 2.47 3.25
C GLU A 179 -1.61 3.66 4.23
N ASP A 180 -2.36 4.76 4.00
CA ASP A 180 -2.34 5.97 4.86
C ASP A 180 -3.71 6.67 5.03
N HIS A 181 -4.79 6.09 4.49
CA HIS A 181 -6.13 6.65 4.58
C HIS A 181 -7.22 5.59 4.64
N ALA A 182 -8.35 5.97 5.26
CA ALA A 182 -9.48 5.09 5.48
C ALA A 182 -10.81 5.75 5.07
N TRP A 183 -11.67 4.98 4.42
CA TRP A 183 -13.03 5.40 4.04
C TRP A 183 -13.98 4.20 4.13
N VAL A 184 -15.20 4.30 3.58
CA VAL A 184 -16.14 3.17 3.57
C VAL A 184 -16.54 2.75 2.15
N VAL A 185 -16.75 1.45 1.97
CA VAL A 185 -17.46 0.87 0.83
C VAL A 185 -18.86 0.40 1.24
N PHE A 186 -19.84 0.53 0.34
CA PHE A 186 -21.23 0.16 0.60
C PHE A 186 -22.04 -0.03 -0.69
N GLY A 187 -23.34 -0.33 -0.55
CA GLY A 187 -24.26 -0.43 -1.68
C GLY A 187 -24.21 -1.78 -2.39
N PRO A 188 -24.85 -1.90 -3.57
CA PRO A 188 -24.82 -3.13 -4.36
C PRO A 188 -23.37 -3.54 -4.65
N ASN A 189 -23.03 -4.80 -4.36
CA ASN A 189 -21.69 -5.39 -4.50
C ASN A 189 -20.56 -4.69 -3.71
N GLY A 190 -20.85 -3.70 -2.86
CA GLY A 190 -19.81 -2.91 -2.19
C GLY A 190 -19.02 -2.00 -3.13
N GLU A 191 -19.61 -1.60 -4.26
CA GLU A 191 -18.93 -0.79 -5.29
C GLU A 191 -18.94 0.71 -4.98
N GLN A 192 -19.89 1.19 -4.17
CA GLN A 192 -19.92 2.61 -3.81
C GLN A 192 -18.87 2.93 -2.75
N THR A 193 -18.24 4.09 -2.89
CA THR A 193 -17.26 4.61 -1.93
C THR A 193 -17.76 5.92 -1.34
N ALA A 194 -17.51 6.16 -0.06
CA ALA A 194 -17.74 7.45 0.58
C ALA A 194 -16.59 7.79 1.54
N GLU A 195 -16.01 8.97 1.35
CA GLU A 195 -15.15 9.60 2.35
C GLU A 195 -15.95 9.85 3.63
N VAL A 196 -15.40 9.50 4.80
CA VAL A 196 -16.11 9.64 6.10
C VAL A 196 -15.27 10.32 7.18
N THR A 197 -13.99 10.57 6.89
CA THR A 197 -13.01 11.19 7.78
C THR A 197 -12.19 12.24 7.02
N TRP A 198 -11.22 12.87 7.68
CA TRP A 198 -10.24 13.77 7.05
C TRP A 198 -8.96 13.00 6.70
N HIS A 199 -8.17 13.54 5.77
CA HIS A 199 -6.78 13.11 5.55
C HIS A 199 -5.84 14.30 5.69
N GLY A 200 -4.67 14.08 6.30
CA GLY A 200 -3.64 15.12 6.48
C GLY A 200 -4.06 16.35 7.29
N LYS A 201 -3.27 17.43 7.18
CA LYS A 201 -3.50 18.72 7.84
C LYS A 201 -3.81 19.81 6.81
N GLY A 202 -4.94 20.50 7.00
CA GLY A 202 -5.32 21.64 6.15
C GLY A 202 -5.92 21.27 4.79
N ASN A 203 -6.28 20.01 4.58
CA ASN A 203 -7.01 19.56 3.38
C ASN A 203 -8.51 19.87 3.50
N GLU A 204 -9.17 20.00 2.36
CA GLU A 204 -10.62 20.27 2.28
C GLU A 204 -11.44 19.07 2.79
N ASP A 205 -12.59 19.34 3.44
CA ASP A 205 -13.50 18.29 3.89
C ASP A 205 -14.15 17.60 2.68
N ARG A 206 -13.69 16.39 2.36
CA ARG A 206 -14.22 15.55 1.27
C ARG A 206 -15.34 14.60 1.71
N ARG A 207 -15.79 14.63 2.97
CA ARG A 207 -16.76 13.64 3.48
C ARG A 207 -18.04 13.58 2.65
N GLY A 208 -18.44 12.37 2.29
CA GLY A 208 -19.59 12.05 1.43
C GLY A 208 -19.25 11.90 -0.05
N GLN A 209 -18.09 12.40 -0.49
CA GLN A 209 -17.63 12.26 -1.87
C GLN A 209 -17.11 10.84 -2.16
N THR A 210 -17.02 10.48 -3.44
CA THR A 210 -16.38 9.24 -3.89
C THR A 210 -14.85 9.41 -3.97
N VAL A 211 -14.11 8.31 -3.86
CA VAL A 211 -12.64 8.29 -4.00
C VAL A 211 -12.16 8.23 -5.46
N ASN A 212 -13.06 8.23 -6.44
CA ASN A 212 -12.73 8.04 -7.86
C ASN A 212 -11.73 9.06 -8.40
N ALA A 213 -11.75 10.31 -7.91
CA ALA A 213 -10.80 11.33 -8.33
C ALA A 213 -9.36 10.95 -7.95
N GLY A 214 -9.16 10.50 -6.71
CA GLY A 214 -7.88 10.01 -6.19
C GLY A 214 -7.37 8.75 -6.91
N VAL A 215 -8.28 7.83 -7.22
CA VAL A 215 -7.94 6.66 -8.03
C VAL A 215 -7.52 7.06 -9.46
N ALA A 216 -8.20 8.03 -10.07
CA ALA A 216 -7.94 8.46 -11.44
C ALA A 216 -6.65 9.28 -11.60
N GLU A 217 -6.26 10.06 -10.58
CA GLU A 217 -4.98 10.78 -10.56
C GLU A 217 -3.77 9.87 -10.30
N ARG A 218 -4.01 8.60 -9.92
CA ARG A 218 -2.99 7.60 -9.59
C ARG A 218 -2.13 8.04 -8.40
N SER A 219 -2.73 8.65 -7.38
CA SER A 219 -2.06 8.92 -6.10
C SER A 219 -1.85 7.64 -5.31
N TRP A 220 -0.78 7.62 -4.52
CA TRP A 220 -0.49 6.49 -3.62
C TRP A 220 -1.59 6.34 -2.57
N LEU A 221 -2.15 7.46 -2.10
CA LEU A 221 -3.23 7.49 -1.11
C LEU A 221 -4.45 6.63 -1.45
N TYR A 222 -4.73 6.41 -2.74
CA TYR A 222 -5.87 5.59 -3.20
C TYR A 222 -5.43 4.32 -3.96
N LEU A 223 -4.14 4.04 -3.98
CA LEU A 223 -3.52 2.80 -4.47
C LEU A 223 -3.99 2.36 -5.86
N LYS A 224 -4.23 3.31 -6.78
CA LYS A 224 -4.79 3.05 -8.13
C LYS A 224 -6.07 2.18 -8.13
N GLY A 225 -6.82 2.17 -7.02
CA GLY A 225 -8.02 1.35 -6.84
C GLY A 225 -7.80 -0.05 -6.25
N SER A 226 -6.54 -0.43 -6.00
CA SER A 226 -6.10 -1.69 -5.36
C SER A 226 -5.96 -1.55 -3.84
N TYR A 227 -6.81 -0.71 -3.24
CA TYR A 227 -6.98 -0.61 -1.80
C TYR A 227 -7.75 -1.81 -1.23
N MET A 228 -7.61 -2.04 0.07
CA MET A 228 -8.28 -3.13 0.78
C MET A 228 -9.75 -2.81 0.98
N ARG A 229 -10.64 -3.72 0.55
CA ARG A 229 -12.07 -3.69 0.86
C ARG A 229 -12.31 -4.75 1.93
N CYS A 230 -12.43 -4.34 3.18
CA CYS A 230 -12.52 -5.25 4.30
C CYS A 230 -13.87 -5.99 4.31
N ASP A 231 -13.87 -7.22 4.81
CA ASP A 231 -15.05 -7.81 5.42
C ASP A 231 -15.02 -7.58 6.96
N ARG A 232 -15.99 -8.15 7.69
CA ARG A 232 -16.02 -8.04 9.16
C ARG A 232 -14.78 -8.62 9.84
N LYS A 233 -14.14 -9.63 9.27
CA LYS A 233 -13.00 -10.32 9.86
C LYS A 233 -11.72 -9.48 9.66
N MET A 234 -11.59 -8.85 8.50
CA MET A 234 -10.53 -7.87 8.20
C MET A 234 -10.69 -6.58 9.03
N GLU A 235 -11.91 -6.16 9.35
CA GLU A 235 -12.15 -5.04 10.28
C GLU A 235 -11.70 -5.37 11.72
N VAL A 236 -11.85 -6.64 12.13
CA VAL A 236 -11.24 -7.13 13.38
C VAL A 236 -9.71 -7.16 13.28
N ALA A 237 -9.15 -7.52 12.13
CA ALA A 237 -7.69 -7.42 11.94
C ALA A 237 -7.20 -5.96 12.01
N PHE A 238 -7.93 -5.01 11.41
CA PHE A 238 -7.60 -3.59 11.47
C PHE A 238 -7.54 -3.08 12.92
N MET A 239 -8.56 -3.37 13.74
CA MET A 239 -8.56 -2.89 15.13
C MET A 239 -7.49 -3.55 16.00
N VAL A 240 -7.04 -4.77 15.66
CA VAL A 240 -5.91 -5.43 16.32
C VAL A 240 -4.59 -4.77 15.91
N CYS A 241 -4.39 -4.50 14.61
CA CYS A 241 -3.24 -3.71 14.15
C CYS A 241 -3.21 -2.30 14.73
N ALA A 242 -4.38 -1.73 15.03
CA ALA A 242 -4.51 -0.39 15.62
C ALA A 242 -4.21 -0.35 17.13
N ILE A 243 -4.02 -1.49 17.82
CA ILE A 243 -3.52 -1.49 19.21
C ILE A 243 -2.18 -0.73 19.21
N ASN A 244 -2.06 0.24 20.12
CA ASN A 244 -0.84 1.02 20.26
C ASN A 244 -0.17 0.68 21.60
N PRO A 245 0.92 -0.13 21.60
CA PRO A 245 1.61 -0.52 22.81
C PRO A 245 2.38 0.61 23.50
N SER A 246 2.68 1.71 22.81
CA SER A 246 3.59 2.74 23.30
C SER A 246 3.04 3.50 24.50
N ILE A 247 3.81 3.55 25.59
CA ILE A 247 3.52 4.32 26.80
C ILE A 247 4.08 5.74 26.63
N ASP A 248 5.28 5.82 26.07
CA ASP A 248 5.98 7.05 25.69
C ASP A 248 6.86 6.77 24.46
N LEU A 249 7.76 7.70 24.11
CA LEU A 249 8.62 7.58 22.93
C LEU A 249 9.67 6.46 23.00
N HIS A 250 9.90 5.87 24.17
CA HIS A 250 10.99 4.92 24.43
C HIS A 250 10.54 3.63 25.12
N THR A 251 9.26 3.53 25.49
CA THR A 251 8.74 2.44 26.32
C THR A 251 7.42 1.94 25.75
N ASP A 252 7.32 0.63 25.54
CA ASP A 252 6.09 -0.06 25.17
C ASP A 252 5.55 -0.90 26.34
N SER A 253 4.24 -1.12 26.38
CA SER A 253 3.61 -2.11 27.25
C SER A 253 3.81 -3.50 26.67
N LEU A 254 4.56 -4.33 27.40
CA LEU A 254 4.78 -5.73 27.05
C LEU A 254 3.46 -6.51 26.95
N GLU A 255 2.49 -6.21 27.82
CA GLU A 255 1.18 -6.86 27.80
C GLU A 255 0.39 -6.54 26.52
N LEU A 256 0.50 -5.30 26.01
CA LEU A 256 -0.14 -4.91 24.75
C LEU A 256 0.54 -5.51 23.53
N LEU A 257 1.89 -5.58 23.53
CA LEU A 257 2.64 -6.29 22.49
C LEU A 257 2.21 -7.76 22.43
N GLN A 258 2.20 -8.45 23.56
CA GLN A 258 1.78 -9.86 23.66
C GLN A 258 0.31 -10.07 23.28
N LEU A 259 -0.58 -9.16 23.67
CA LEU A 259 -1.99 -9.21 23.27
C LEU A 259 -2.15 -9.05 21.76
N GLN A 260 -1.50 -8.05 21.17
CA GLN A 260 -1.54 -7.80 19.73
C GLN A 260 -1.00 -9.00 18.95
N GLN A 261 0.15 -9.54 19.36
CA GLN A 261 0.78 -10.71 18.74
C GLN A 261 -0.11 -11.95 18.80
N LYS A 262 -0.68 -12.28 19.97
CA LYS A 262 -1.61 -13.43 20.12
C LYS A 262 -2.89 -13.26 19.29
N LEU A 263 -3.45 -12.06 19.21
CA LEU A 263 -4.63 -11.77 18.40
C LEU A 263 -4.33 -11.84 16.90
N LEU A 264 -3.16 -11.36 16.46
CA LEU A 264 -2.71 -11.50 15.07
C LEU A 264 -2.48 -12.97 14.70
N TRP A 265 -1.90 -13.77 15.60
CA TRP A 265 -1.80 -15.22 15.39
C TRP A 265 -3.16 -15.91 15.28
N LEU A 266 -4.12 -15.54 16.13
CA LEU A 266 -5.49 -16.04 16.03
C LEU A 266 -6.12 -15.71 14.66
N LEU A 267 -5.95 -14.46 14.19
CA LEU A 267 -6.43 -14.03 12.88
C LEU A 267 -5.70 -14.74 11.73
N TYR A 268 -4.40 -14.96 11.87
CA TYR A 268 -3.57 -15.70 10.91
C TYR A 268 -4.06 -17.14 10.76
N ASP A 269 -4.25 -17.85 11.88
CA ASP A 269 -4.67 -19.26 11.90
C ASP A 269 -6.07 -19.47 11.31
N LEU A 270 -6.94 -18.45 11.40
CA LEU A 270 -8.27 -18.43 10.80
C LEU A 270 -8.27 -17.96 9.33
N GLY A 271 -7.11 -17.62 8.76
CA GLY A 271 -6.96 -17.14 7.38
C GLY A 271 -7.39 -15.68 7.16
N HIS A 272 -7.67 -14.93 8.23
CA HIS A 272 -8.18 -13.55 8.13
C HIS A 272 -7.10 -12.51 7.81
N LEU A 273 -5.81 -12.89 7.84
CA LEU A 273 -4.70 -12.03 7.39
C LEU A 273 -4.29 -12.28 5.92
N GLU A 274 -4.90 -13.24 5.23
CA GLU A 274 -4.51 -13.63 3.86
C GLU A 274 -4.52 -12.45 2.89
N ARG A 275 -5.46 -11.51 3.07
CA ARG A 275 -5.65 -10.31 2.26
C ARG A 275 -5.24 -9.03 2.99
N TYR A 276 -4.39 -9.12 4.01
CA TYR A 276 -3.95 -7.96 4.80
C TYR A 276 -2.42 -7.90 4.86
N PRO A 277 -1.76 -7.32 3.83
CA PRO A 277 -0.30 -7.28 3.73
C PRO A 277 0.39 -6.62 4.94
N MET A 278 -0.10 -5.45 5.38
CA MET A 278 0.49 -4.73 6.52
C MET A 278 0.31 -5.47 7.86
N ALA A 279 -0.76 -6.24 8.05
CA ALA A 279 -0.94 -7.04 9.26
C ALA A 279 0.08 -8.18 9.36
N LEU A 280 0.48 -8.75 8.22
CA LEU A 280 1.56 -9.74 8.16
C LEU A 280 2.92 -9.09 8.45
N GLY A 281 3.15 -7.85 8.01
CA GLY A 281 4.33 -7.05 8.39
C GLY A 281 4.38 -6.74 9.88
N ASN A 282 3.27 -6.29 10.47
CA ASN A 282 3.15 -6.03 11.91
C ASN A 282 3.41 -7.32 12.74
N LEU A 283 2.81 -8.46 12.34
CA LEU A 283 3.08 -9.74 13.00
C LEU A 283 4.56 -10.14 12.90
N ALA A 284 5.21 -9.87 11.77
CA ALA A 284 6.63 -10.15 11.60
C ALA A 284 7.53 -9.28 12.49
N ASP A 285 7.23 -7.98 12.65
CA ASP A 285 7.94 -7.11 13.59
C ASP A 285 7.78 -7.60 15.05
N LEU A 286 6.57 -8.03 15.44
CA LEU A 286 6.31 -8.60 16.77
C LEU A 286 7.07 -9.91 16.99
N GLU A 287 7.15 -10.79 15.99
CA GLU A 287 7.94 -12.02 16.05
C GLU A 287 9.46 -11.75 16.04
N GLU A 288 9.93 -10.61 15.52
CA GLU A 288 11.33 -10.20 15.66
C GLU A 288 11.63 -9.75 17.10
N LEU A 289 10.68 -9.07 17.76
CA LEU A 289 10.82 -8.62 19.14
C LEU A 289 10.76 -9.77 20.15
N GLU A 290 9.74 -10.62 20.08
CA GLU A 290 9.57 -11.78 20.97
C GLU A 290 9.07 -12.99 20.15
N PRO A 291 9.98 -13.82 19.61
CA PRO A 291 9.60 -14.97 18.79
C PRO A 291 8.72 -15.98 19.54
N THR A 292 7.60 -16.38 18.93
CA THR A 292 6.70 -17.39 19.50
C THR A 292 7.15 -18.80 19.11
N PRO A 293 7.41 -19.72 20.05
CA PRO A 293 7.85 -21.08 19.72
C PRO A 293 6.93 -21.81 18.74
N GLY A 294 7.50 -22.36 17.67
CA GLY A 294 6.76 -23.12 16.65
C GLY A 294 6.05 -22.27 15.59
N ARG A 295 6.17 -20.94 15.65
CA ARG A 295 5.66 -20.04 14.62
C ARG A 295 6.69 -19.80 13.50
N PRO A 296 6.23 -19.44 12.27
CA PRO A 296 7.10 -18.98 11.20
C PRO A 296 8.03 -17.84 11.63
N ASP A 297 9.25 -17.80 11.09
CA ASP A 297 10.17 -16.69 11.31
C ASP A 297 9.67 -15.36 10.69
N PRO A 298 10.21 -14.21 11.12
CA PRO A 298 9.83 -12.90 10.59
C PRO A 298 9.99 -12.80 9.07
N LEU A 299 11.08 -13.33 8.51
CA LEU A 299 11.37 -13.28 7.07
C LEU A 299 10.28 -13.97 6.24
N THR A 300 9.80 -15.13 6.70
CA THR A 300 8.69 -15.86 6.12
C THR A 300 7.39 -15.05 6.14
N LEU A 301 7.13 -14.33 7.23
CA LEU A 301 5.95 -13.47 7.38
C LEU A 301 6.01 -12.22 6.49
N TYR A 302 7.16 -11.54 6.38
CA TYR A 302 7.34 -10.42 5.46
C TYR A 302 7.10 -10.84 4.00
N HIS A 303 7.66 -11.99 3.58
CA HIS A 303 7.40 -12.51 2.24
C HIS A 303 5.95 -12.95 2.02
N LYS A 304 5.24 -13.41 3.05
CA LYS A 304 3.78 -13.63 2.98
C LYS A 304 3.03 -12.32 2.78
N GLY A 305 3.45 -11.23 3.44
CA GLY A 305 2.91 -9.89 3.23
C GLY A 305 3.05 -9.43 1.77
N ILE A 306 4.26 -9.56 1.21
CA ILE A 306 4.54 -9.27 -0.21
C ILE A 306 3.70 -10.18 -1.14
N ALA A 307 3.62 -11.48 -0.84
CA ALA A 307 2.82 -12.40 -1.64
C ALA A 307 1.32 -12.05 -1.61
N SER A 308 0.80 -11.57 -0.47
CA SER A 308 -0.56 -11.06 -0.35
C SER A 308 -0.77 -9.83 -1.24
N ALA A 309 0.14 -8.86 -1.22
CA ALA A 309 0.11 -7.67 -2.07
C ALA A 309 0.10 -8.04 -3.58
N LYS A 310 0.97 -8.96 -3.99
CA LYS A 310 1.01 -9.48 -5.37
C LYS A 310 -0.28 -10.19 -5.78
N THR A 311 -0.81 -11.04 -4.90
CA THR A 311 -1.96 -11.90 -5.21
C THR A 311 -3.27 -11.11 -5.27
N TYR A 312 -3.48 -10.21 -4.31
CA TYR A 312 -4.78 -9.55 -4.11
C TYR A 312 -4.82 -8.09 -4.54
N TYR A 313 -3.67 -7.43 -4.61
CA TYR A 313 -3.55 -5.98 -4.80
C TYR A 313 -2.61 -5.60 -5.94
N ARG A 314 -2.40 -6.52 -6.89
CA ARG A 314 -1.65 -6.30 -8.14
C ARG A 314 -0.23 -5.79 -7.94
N ASP A 315 0.37 -6.10 -6.78
CA ASP A 315 1.70 -5.60 -6.40
C ASP A 315 1.79 -4.06 -6.33
N GLU A 316 0.68 -3.40 -5.98
CA GLU A 316 0.58 -1.94 -5.94
C GLU A 316 0.74 -1.35 -4.51
N HIS A 317 1.13 -2.16 -3.53
CA HIS A 317 1.37 -1.74 -2.13
C HIS A 317 2.87 -1.54 -1.87
N ILE A 318 3.22 -0.53 -1.08
CA ILE A 318 4.60 -0.11 -0.81
C ILE A 318 5.13 -0.69 0.50
N TYR A 319 4.35 -0.64 1.57
CA TYR A 319 4.80 -1.03 2.92
C TYR A 319 5.25 -2.50 3.05
N PRO A 320 4.68 -3.50 2.35
CA PRO A 320 5.18 -4.87 2.43
C PRO A 320 6.68 -5.00 2.11
N TYR A 321 7.18 -4.17 1.18
CA TYR A 321 8.60 -4.11 0.86
C TYR A 321 9.39 -3.25 1.84
N MET A 322 8.81 -2.15 2.35
CA MET A 322 9.44 -1.34 3.40
C MET A 322 9.67 -2.13 4.70
N TYR A 323 8.70 -2.96 5.12
CA TYR A 323 8.84 -3.85 6.27
C TYR A 323 10.02 -4.81 6.10
N LEU A 324 10.12 -5.48 4.95
CA LEU A 324 11.24 -6.37 4.64
C LEU A 324 12.59 -5.63 4.63
N ALA A 325 12.62 -4.43 4.04
CA ALA A 325 13.83 -3.61 4.01
C ALA A 325 14.25 -3.16 5.42
N GLY A 326 13.30 -2.79 6.28
CA GLY A 326 13.51 -2.44 7.67
C GLY A 326 14.13 -3.60 8.46
N TYR A 327 13.61 -4.81 8.31
CA TYR A 327 14.17 -6.03 8.91
C TYR A 327 15.63 -6.25 8.49
N HIS A 328 15.92 -6.22 7.18
CA HIS A 328 17.29 -6.40 6.69
C HIS A 328 18.23 -5.27 7.14
N CYS A 329 17.74 -4.03 7.24
CA CYS A 329 18.49 -2.89 7.76
C CYS A 329 18.88 -3.08 9.24
N ARG A 330 17.92 -3.46 10.09
CA ARG A 330 18.16 -3.75 11.52
C ARG A 330 19.20 -4.85 11.69
N ASN A 331 19.14 -5.89 10.85
CA ASN A 331 20.06 -7.04 10.87
C ASN A 331 21.33 -6.85 10.02
N ARG A 332 21.61 -5.64 9.50
CA ARG A 332 22.80 -5.28 8.71
C ARG A 332 23.01 -6.13 7.44
N ASN A 333 21.94 -6.66 6.88
CA ASN A 333 21.91 -7.39 5.62
C ASN A 333 21.79 -6.38 4.45
N VAL A 334 22.90 -5.70 4.14
CA VAL A 334 22.90 -4.52 3.25
C VAL A 334 22.41 -4.84 1.84
N ARG A 335 22.78 -6.00 1.28
CA ARG A 335 22.37 -6.41 -0.08
C ARG A 335 20.86 -6.57 -0.17
N GLU A 336 20.28 -7.30 0.77
CA GLU A 336 18.85 -7.60 0.84
C GLU A 336 18.04 -6.34 1.17
N ALA A 337 18.54 -5.46 2.04
CA ALA A 337 17.91 -4.17 2.32
C ALA A 337 17.84 -3.29 1.05
N LEU A 338 18.96 -3.15 0.33
CA LEU A 338 19.01 -2.41 -0.94
C LEU A 338 18.08 -3.04 -1.99
N GLN A 339 18.01 -4.37 -2.06
CA GLN A 339 17.09 -5.07 -2.95
C GLN A 339 15.63 -4.73 -2.63
N ALA A 340 15.24 -4.82 -1.36
CA ALA A 340 13.86 -4.55 -0.94
C ALA A 340 13.46 -3.07 -1.15
N TRP A 341 14.35 -2.11 -0.90
CA TRP A 341 14.09 -0.71 -1.26
C TRP A 341 14.01 -0.51 -2.78
N ALA A 342 14.83 -1.21 -3.57
CA ALA A 342 14.72 -1.16 -5.03
C ALA A 342 13.39 -1.74 -5.53
N ASP A 343 12.87 -2.78 -4.90
CA ASP A 343 11.54 -3.33 -5.18
C ASP A 343 10.43 -2.35 -4.77
N THR A 344 10.56 -1.71 -3.61
CA THR A 344 9.69 -0.60 -3.17
C THR A 344 9.62 0.52 -4.21
N ALA A 345 10.77 0.96 -4.72
CA ALA A 345 10.85 1.98 -5.77
C ALA A 345 10.28 1.49 -7.11
N THR A 346 10.38 0.18 -7.39
CA THR A 346 9.79 -0.44 -8.58
C THR A 346 8.25 -0.39 -8.52
N VAL A 347 7.64 -0.43 -7.34
CA VAL A 347 6.19 -0.24 -7.19
C VAL A 347 5.79 1.23 -7.32
N ILE A 348 6.51 2.14 -6.65
CA ILE A 348 6.13 3.58 -6.62
C ILE A 348 6.25 4.25 -7.99
N GLN A 349 7.09 3.72 -8.88
CA GLN A 349 7.35 4.30 -10.21
C GLN A 349 6.10 4.50 -11.08
N ASP A 350 5.04 3.71 -10.84
CA ASP A 350 3.80 3.74 -11.61
C ASP A 350 2.71 4.63 -10.98
N TYR A 351 3.03 5.32 -9.88
CA TYR A 351 2.17 6.33 -9.25
C TYR A 351 2.51 7.73 -9.76
N ASN A 352 1.61 8.69 -9.50
CA ASN A 352 1.91 10.11 -9.59
C ASN A 352 1.97 10.68 -8.17
N TYR A 353 3.07 11.30 -7.78
CA TYR A 353 3.21 12.00 -6.52
C TYR A 353 2.23 13.17 -6.43
N CYS A 354 1.22 13.02 -5.57
CA CYS A 354 0.23 14.04 -5.29
C CYS A 354 0.48 14.69 -3.93
N ARG A 355 -0.10 15.87 -3.69
CA ARG A 355 0.12 16.65 -2.47
C ARG A 355 -0.20 15.88 -1.18
N GLU A 356 -1.15 14.96 -1.22
CA GLU A 356 -1.59 14.17 -0.06
C GLU A 356 -0.72 12.92 0.17
N ASP A 357 0.22 12.60 -0.73
CA ASP A 357 1.14 11.47 -0.59
C ASP A 357 2.38 11.85 0.26
N GLU A 358 2.24 12.81 1.19
CA GLU A 358 3.35 13.37 1.98
C GLU A 358 4.04 12.30 2.85
N GLU A 359 3.29 11.35 3.39
CA GLU A 359 3.82 10.31 4.26
C GLU A 359 4.77 9.38 3.51
N ILE A 360 4.37 8.83 2.35
CA ILE A 360 5.30 7.99 1.58
C ILE A 360 6.49 8.76 1.01
N TYR A 361 6.30 10.06 0.69
CA TYR A 361 7.43 10.91 0.33
C TYR A 361 8.47 11.01 1.46
N LYS A 362 8.04 11.19 2.71
CA LYS A 362 8.95 11.24 3.87
C LYS A 362 9.72 9.93 4.04
N GLU A 363 9.06 8.79 3.87
CA GLU A 363 9.70 7.47 3.96
C GLU A 363 10.81 7.31 2.92
N PHE A 364 10.52 7.58 1.64
CA PHE A 364 11.55 7.54 0.60
C PHE A 364 12.67 8.55 0.83
N PHE A 365 12.33 9.74 1.34
CA PHE A 365 13.31 10.78 1.66
C PHE A 365 14.25 10.34 2.79
N GLU A 366 13.72 9.77 3.87
CA GLU A 366 14.50 9.26 5.00
C GLU A 366 15.40 8.09 4.56
N VAL A 367 14.86 7.13 3.81
CA VAL A 367 15.63 6.01 3.28
C VAL A 367 16.80 6.49 2.42
N ALA A 368 16.55 7.41 1.48
CA ALA A 368 17.56 7.88 0.53
C ALA A 368 18.63 8.79 1.15
N ASN A 369 18.25 9.60 2.15
CA ASN A 369 19.07 10.70 2.66
C ASN A 369 19.61 10.46 4.09
N ASP A 370 19.15 9.42 4.79
CA ASP A 370 19.65 9.07 6.12
C ASP A 370 20.01 7.57 6.22
N VAL A 371 19.04 6.67 6.00
CA VAL A 371 19.22 5.23 6.25
C VAL A 371 20.27 4.61 5.33
N ILE A 372 20.13 4.75 4.00
CA ILE A 372 21.10 4.22 3.02
C ILE A 372 22.49 4.84 3.24
N PRO A 373 22.65 6.19 3.34
CA PRO A 373 23.95 6.79 3.62
C PRO A 373 24.63 6.26 4.89
N ASN A 374 23.87 6.03 5.97
CA ASN A 374 24.40 5.48 7.21
C ASN A 374 24.83 4.01 7.06
N LEU A 375 23.99 3.17 6.44
CA LEU A 375 24.33 1.78 6.16
C LEU A 375 25.60 1.66 5.30
N LEU A 376 25.71 2.45 4.22
CA LEU A 376 26.88 2.42 3.35
C LEU A 376 28.13 2.99 4.03
N LYS A 377 27.97 3.94 4.96
CA LYS A 377 29.08 4.44 5.78
C LYS A 377 29.60 3.35 6.72
N GLU A 378 28.71 2.61 7.39
CA GLU A 378 29.07 1.48 8.25
C GLU A 378 29.74 0.36 7.45
N ALA A 379 29.20 0.00 6.29
CA ALA A 379 29.79 -0.99 5.38
C ALA A 379 31.18 -0.57 4.89
N ALA A 380 31.42 0.73 4.67
CA ALA A 380 32.74 1.25 4.32
C ALA A 380 33.74 1.11 5.48
N SER A 381 33.31 1.41 6.71
CA SER A 381 34.17 1.24 7.89
C SER A 381 34.53 -0.23 8.13
N LEU A 382 33.61 -1.17 7.92
CA LEU A 382 33.91 -2.61 8.00
C LEU A 382 34.89 -3.07 6.91
N LEU A 383 34.75 -2.53 5.69
CA LEU A 383 35.67 -2.81 4.59
C LEU A 383 37.08 -2.27 4.86
N GLU A 384 37.20 -1.07 5.43
CA GLU A 384 38.47 -0.46 5.81
C GLU A 384 39.15 -1.19 6.98
N ALA A 385 38.37 -1.72 7.93
CA ALA A 385 38.89 -2.47 9.08
C ALA A 385 39.46 -3.85 8.71
N GLY A 386 39.13 -4.38 7.53
CA GLY A 386 39.57 -5.71 7.09
C GLY A 386 39.05 -6.86 7.96
N GLU A 387 38.00 -6.61 8.76
CA GLU A 387 37.42 -7.59 9.66
C GLU A 387 36.54 -8.58 8.88
N GLU A 388 37.12 -9.72 8.49
CA GLU A 388 36.34 -10.95 8.32
C GLU A 388 35.75 -11.31 9.70
N ARG A 389 34.43 -11.23 9.85
CA ARG A 389 33.73 -11.53 11.11
C ARG A 389 34.14 -12.93 11.62
N PRO A 390 34.70 -13.07 12.83
CA PRO A 390 34.90 -14.38 13.43
C PRO A 390 33.57 -14.88 14.01
N GLY A 391 32.84 -15.77 13.31
CA GLY A 391 31.67 -16.42 13.91
C GLY A 391 30.71 -17.17 12.99
N GLU A 392 30.62 -16.88 11.70
CA GLU A 392 29.63 -17.51 10.81
C GLU A 392 30.22 -18.73 10.07
N GLN A 393 30.57 -19.78 10.81
CA GLN A 393 30.77 -21.12 10.27
C GLN A 393 29.53 -21.98 10.54
N THR A 394 28.39 -21.66 9.91
CA THR A 394 27.31 -22.66 9.79
C THR A 394 26.44 -22.37 8.56
N GLN A 395 26.56 -23.25 7.57
CA GLN A 395 25.60 -23.53 6.49
C GLN A 395 25.34 -22.45 5.43
N GLY A 396 26.28 -22.38 4.47
CA GLY A 396 25.98 -22.49 3.03
C GLY A 396 24.96 -21.54 2.40
N THR A 397 25.41 -20.37 1.96
CA THR A 397 25.13 -19.83 0.60
C THR A 397 26.10 -18.69 0.27
N GLN A 398 26.41 -18.54 -1.00
CA GLN A 398 27.49 -17.73 -1.56
C GLN A 398 27.25 -16.22 -1.41
N SER A 399 28.07 -15.51 -0.64
CA SER A 399 28.61 -14.16 -0.91
C SER A 399 29.32 -13.62 0.34
N GLN A 400 30.57 -14.03 0.58
CA GLN A 400 31.41 -13.52 1.68
C GLN A 400 32.05 -12.14 1.36
N GLY A 401 31.49 -11.38 0.41
CA GLY A 401 32.01 -10.08 0.01
C GLY A 401 31.31 -8.91 0.71
N SER A 402 32.03 -7.82 0.95
CA SER A 402 31.41 -6.56 1.36
C SER A 402 30.40 -6.10 0.31
N ALA A 403 29.24 -5.60 0.74
CA ALA A 403 28.21 -5.07 -0.15
C ALA A 403 28.72 -3.95 -1.08
N LEU A 404 29.76 -3.20 -0.67
CA LEU A 404 30.37 -2.16 -1.50
C LEU A 404 31.24 -2.69 -2.64
N GLN A 405 31.60 -3.98 -2.59
CA GLN A 405 32.34 -4.69 -3.64
C GLN A 405 31.42 -5.54 -4.54
N ASP A 406 30.14 -5.64 -4.19
CA ASP A 406 29.14 -6.38 -4.94
C ASP A 406 28.42 -5.46 -5.97
N PRO A 407 28.57 -5.71 -7.29
CA PRO A 407 27.90 -4.91 -8.31
C PRO A 407 26.36 -5.03 -8.28
N GLU A 408 25.79 -6.11 -7.70
CA GLU A 408 24.33 -6.23 -7.53
C GLU A 408 23.80 -5.20 -6.53
N CYS A 409 24.52 -4.97 -5.43
CA CYS A 409 24.19 -3.92 -4.46
C CYS A 409 24.16 -2.54 -5.13
N PHE A 410 25.13 -2.26 -6.01
CA PHE A 410 25.14 -1.03 -6.78
C PHE A 410 23.96 -0.96 -7.77
N ALA A 411 23.64 -2.05 -8.45
CA ALA A 411 22.49 -2.12 -9.34
C ALA A 411 21.16 -1.88 -8.60
N HIS A 412 21.00 -2.40 -7.38
CA HIS A 412 19.85 -2.12 -6.52
C HIS A 412 19.74 -0.65 -6.14
N LEU A 413 20.86 -0.02 -5.73
CA LEU A 413 20.89 1.43 -5.46
C LEU A 413 20.46 2.24 -6.69
N LEU A 414 20.93 1.89 -7.88
CA LEU A 414 20.54 2.56 -9.11
C LEU A 414 19.06 2.35 -9.44
N ARG A 415 18.53 1.14 -9.26
CA ARG A 415 17.11 0.81 -9.47
C ARG A 415 16.20 1.54 -8.48
N PHE A 416 16.64 1.72 -7.24
CA PHE A 416 15.94 2.54 -6.24
C PHE A 416 15.77 3.99 -6.72
N TYR A 417 16.86 4.64 -7.15
CA TYR A 417 16.78 6.01 -7.67
C TYR A 417 16.02 6.10 -9.01
N ASP A 418 16.05 5.07 -9.84
CA ASP A 418 15.28 5.01 -11.08
C ASP A 418 13.77 5.00 -10.84
N GLY A 419 13.30 4.19 -9.89
CA GLY A 419 11.89 4.18 -9.51
C GLY A 419 11.40 5.53 -8.98
N ILE A 420 12.22 6.23 -8.17
CA ILE A 420 11.89 7.58 -7.65
C ILE A 420 11.89 8.62 -8.77
N CYS A 421 12.88 8.57 -9.68
CA CYS A 421 12.91 9.45 -10.84
C CYS A 421 11.68 9.23 -11.73
N LYS A 422 11.25 7.97 -11.88
CA LYS A 422 10.09 7.61 -12.69
C LYS A 422 8.78 8.01 -12.03
N TRP A 423 8.67 7.89 -10.71
CA TRP A 423 7.53 8.39 -9.92
C TRP A 423 7.30 9.89 -10.12
N GLU A 424 8.36 10.68 -10.26
CA GLU A 424 8.24 12.12 -10.54
C GLU A 424 7.68 12.42 -11.95
N GLU A 425 7.83 11.52 -12.93
CA GLU A 425 7.39 11.75 -14.30
C GLU A 425 5.86 11.77 -14.40
N GLY A 426 5.28 12.91 -14.78
CA GLY A 426 3.84 13.08 -14.88
C GLY A 426 3.17 13.48 -13.56
N SER A 427 3.93 13.56 -12.47
CA SER A 427 3.46 14.02 -11.17
C SER A 427 3.12 15.53 -11.19
N PRO A 428 2.02 15.95 -10.55
CA PRO A 428 1.67 17.37 -10.43
C PRO A 428 2.65 18.17 -9.57
N THR A 429 3.38 17.50 -8.67
CA THR A 429 4.39 18.10 -7.81
C THR A 429 5.75 17.42 -8.00
N PRO A 430 6.87 18.18 -8.03
CA PRO A 430 8.20 17.58 -8.14
C PRO A 430 8.55 16.81 -6.86
N VAL A 431 9.37 15.77 -7.02
CA VAL A 431 9.86 14.90 -5.94
C VAL A 431 11.33 15.23 -5.64
N LEU A 432 12.16 15.31 -6.67
CA LEU A 432 13.62 15.42 -6.52
C LEU A 432 14.07 16.88 -6.47
N HIS A 433 14.83 17.22 -5.43
CA HIS A 433 15.46 18.52 -5.24
C HIS A 433 16.93 18.38 -4.81
N VAL A 434 17.62 19.51 -4.58
CA VAL A 434 19.07 19.54 -4.30
C VAL A 434 19.50 18.73 -3.06
N GLY A 435 18.57 18.47 -2.13
CA GLY A 435 18.81 17.64 -0.94
C GLY A 435 19.17 16.21 -1.34
N TRP A 436 18.30 15.56 -2.12
CA TRP A 436 18.50 14.23 -2.71
C TRP A 436 19.81 14.10 -3.46
N ALA A 437 20.13 15.11 -4.28
CA ALA A 437 21.28 15.06 -5.17
C ALA A 437 22.63 15.00 -4.44
N THR A 438 22.69 15.51 -3.20
CA THR A 438 23.90 15.44 -2.39
C THR A 438 24.14 14.04 -1.87
N PHE A 439 23.10 13.38 -1.35
CA PHE A 439 23.20 12.02 -0.83
C PHE A 439 23.36 10.98 -1.94
N LEU A 440 22.73 11.17 -3.11
CA LEU A 440 23.00 10.33 -4.28
C LEU A 440 24.49 10.30 -4.62
N VAL A 441 25.12 11.47 -4.78
CA VAL A 441 26.56 11.55 -5.10
C VAL A 441 27.42 10.88 -4.02
N GLN A 442 27.08 11.08 -2.75
CA GLN A 442 27.79 10.46 -1.64
C GLN A 442 27.68 8.93 -1.69
N SER A 443 26.46 8.40 -1.86
CA SER A 443 26.20 6.96 -1.94
C SER A 443 26.86 6.32 -3.16
N LEU A 444 26.81 6.97 -4.33
CA LEU A 444 27.55 6.51 -5.53
C LEU A 444 29.06 6.44 -5.27
N GLY A 445 29.60 7.42 -4.55
CA GLY A 445 31.02 7.48 -4.19
C GLY A 445 31.50 6.40 -3.21
N ARG A 446 30.57 5.68 -2.55
CA ARG A 446 30.91 4.53 -1.68
C ARG A 446 31.27 3.28 -2.47
N PHE A 447 30.85 3.19 -3.74
CA PHE A 447 31.19 2.08 -4.63
C PHE A 447 32.38 2.48 -5.51
N GLU A 448 33.45 1.71 -5.46
CA GLU A 448 34.63 1.94 -6.31
C GLU A 448 34.25 1.89 -7.79
N GLY A 449 34.97 2.68 -8.61
CA GLY A 449 34.71 2.74 -10.05
C GLY A 449 34.73 1.37 -10.74
N GLN A 450 35.61 0.46 -10.28
CA GLN A 450 35.70 -0.90 -10.81
C GLN A 450 34.44 -1.73 -10.53
N VAL A 451 33.79 -1.54 -9.39
CA VAL A 451 32.53 -2.21 -9.03
C VAL A 451 31.40 -1.64 -9.87
N ARG A 452 31.32 -0.31 -9.96
CA ARG A 452 30.28 0.39 -10.73
C ARG A 452 30.31 0.03 -12.22
N GLN A 453 31.49 -0.14 -12.79
CA GLN A 453 31.68 -0.51 -14.21
C GLN A 453 31.22 -1.93 -14.56
N LYS A 454 31.09 -2.83 -13.58
CA LYS A 454 30.57 -4.18 -13.81
C LYS A 454 29.05 -4.20 -14.08
N VAL A 455 28.33 -3.13 -13.74
CA VAL A 455 26.88 -3.04 -14.01
C VAL A 455 26.64 -2.59 -15.45
N ARG A 456 26.05 -3.45 -16.26
CA ARG A 456 25.70 -3.17 -17.65
C ARG A 456 24.34 -2.51 -17.74
N ILE A 457 24.33 -1.20 -17.95
CA ILE A 457 23.09 -0.42 -18.10
C ILE A 457 22.61 -0.48 -19.56
N VAL A 458 21.37 -0.95 -19.80
CA VAL A 458 20.75 -1.07 -21.13
C VAL A 458 19.60 -0.05 -21.26
N SER A 459 19.45 0.52 -22.46
CA SER A 459 18.35 1.45 -22.79
C SER A 459 17.39 0.72 -23.74
N ARG A 460 16.11 0.58 -23.37
CA ARG A 460 15.10 -0.19 -24.12
C ARG A 460 14.64 0.46 -25.45
N GLU A 461 15.32 1.51 -25.92
CA GLU A 461 14.94 2.22 -27.16
C GLU A 461 15.55 1.63 -28.44
N ALA A 462 16.42 0.60 -28.34
CA ALA A 462 17.09 0.01 -29.52
C ALA A 462 16.45 -1.26 -30.09
N GLU A 463 15.72 -2.08 -29.31
CA GLU A 463 15.32 -3.42 -29.77
C GLU A 463 13.97 -3.48 -30.52
N ALA A 464 13.17 -2.40 -30.53
CA ALA A 464 11.92 -2.36 -31.30
C ALA A 464 12.11 -1.95 -32.77
N ALA A 465 13.30 -1.50 -33.17
CA ALA A 465 13.59 -1.01 -34.51
C ALA A 465 14.34 -2.02 -35.42
N GLU A 466 14.94 -3.08 -34.85
CA GLU A 466 15.77 -4.03 -35.59
C GLU A 466 15.07 -5.37 -35.95
N ALA A 467 13.77 -5.50 -35.65
CA ALA A 467 12.98 -6.68 -36.01
C ALA A 467 12.30 -6.60 -37.40
N GLU A 468 12.53 -5.53 -38.18
CA GLU A 468 12.17 -5.47 -39.59
C GLU A 468 13.41 -5.65 -40.47
N GLU A 469 13.81 -6.91 -40.71
CA GLU A 469 14.80 -7.23 -41.74
C GLU A 469 14.18 -7.18 -43.15
N PRO A 470 14.83 -6.55 -44.15
CA PRO A 470 14.27 -6.34 -45.49
C PRO A 470 14.64 -7.48 -46.44
N TRP A 471 13.65 -8.26 -46.89
CA TRP A 471 13.84 -9.27 -47.94
C TRP A 471 13.40 -8.76 -49.32
N GLY A 472 14.41 -8.47 -50.15
CA GLY A 472 14.50 -8.98 -51.53
C GLY A 472 13.78 -8.21 -52.66
N GLU A 473 14.49 -7.27 -53.28
CA GLU A 473 14.25 -6.91 -54.69
C GLU A 473 14.88 -7.94 -55.64
N GLU A 474 14.25 -8.07 -56.82
CA GLU A 474 14.70 -8.72 -58.06
C GLU A 474 14.48 -10.24 -58.26
N ALA A 475 13.33 -10.58 -58.87
CA ALA A 475 13.25 -11.69 -59.84
C ALA A 475 12.13 -11.48 -60.89
N ARG A 476 12.53 -10.91 -62.03
CA ARG A 476 12.14 -11.23 -63.42
C ARG A 476 10.70 -11.74 -63.71
N GLU A 477 9.96 -10.84 -64.37
CA GLU A 477 9.44 -11.02 -65.74
C GLU A 477 8.54 -12.24 -66.07
N GLY A 478 7.25 -11.99 -66.33
CA GLY A 478 6.47 -12.91 -67.15
C GLY A 478 4.93 -12.84 -67.08
N ARG A 479 4.35 -12.17 -68.09
CA ARG A 479 3.05 -12.48 -68.74
C ARG A 479 1.70 -12.05 -68.11
N ARG A 480 1.12 -11.07 -68.83
CA ARG A 480 -0.19 -11.08 -69.54
C ARG A 480 -1.43 -10.45 -68.87
N ARG A 481 -1.76 -9.24 -69.38
CA ARG A 481 -3.04 -8.72 -69.92
C ARG A 481 -4.36 -9.13 -69.23
N GLY A 482 -5.14 -8.19 -68.69
CA GLY A 482 -6.21 -7.46 -69.42
C GLY A 482 -7.31 -6.91 -68.47
N PRO A 483 -8.28 -6.06 -68.92
CA PRO A 483 -8.34 -4.65 -68.50
C PRO A 483 -9.72 -4.05 -68.07
N ARG A 484 -9.65 -2.89 -67.35
CA ARG A 484 -10.44 -1.62 -67.49
C ARG A 484 -11.95 -1.52 -67.18
N ARG A 485 -12.33 -0.64 -66.21
CA ARG A 485 -13.30 0.50 -66.31
C ARG A 485 -13.45 1.30 -64.97
N GLU A 486 -13.02 2.57 -64.91
CA GLU A 486 -13.81 3.86 -64.89
C GLU A 486 -14.53 4.18 -63.55
N SER A 487 -14.00 5.03 -62.64
CA SER A 487 -14.24 6.51 -62.41
C SER A 487 -15.72 6.90 -62.15
N LYS A 488 -16.17 7.65 -61.12
CA LYS A 488 -15.81 8.99 -60.58
C LYS A 488 -16.77 9.36 -59.36
N PRO A 489 -16.85 10.58 -58.77
CA PRO A 489 -16.31 11.00 -57.44
C PRO A 489 -17.32 11.67 -56.42
N GLU A 490 -16.77 12.22 -55.31
CA GLU A 490 -17.31 12.88 -54.09
C GLU A 490 -18.41 13.98 -54.17
N GLU A 491 -19.14 14.19 -53.04
CA GLU A 491 -19.87 15.42 -52.67
C GLU A 491 -19.71 15.80 -51.15
N PRO A 492 -19.76 17.10 -50.75
CA PRO A 492 -19.31 17.64 -49.44
C PRO A 492 -20.48 17.97 -48.44
N PRO A 493 -20.22 18.50 -47.20
CA PRO A 493 -21.16 18.45 -46.06
C PRO A 493 -22.05 19.70 -45.87
N PRO A 494 -23.17 19.63 -45.12
CA PRO A 494 -24.15 20.74 -45.02
C PRO A 494 -24.10 21.56 -43.69
N PRO A 495 -24.55 22.84 -43.68
CA PRO A 495 -24.75 23.61 -42.46
C PRO A 495 -26.23 23.92 -42.08
N LYS A 496 -26.41 24.11 -40.76
CA LYS A 496 -27.46 24.69 -39.86
C LYS A 496 -28.80 25.27 -40.41
N LYS A 497 -29.93 24.69 -39.89
CA LYS A 497 -31.19 25.21 -39.23
C LYS A 497 -31.84 26.55 -39.70
N PRO A 498 -33.16 26.86 -39.50
CA PRO A 498 -34.10 26.36 -38.47
C PRO A 498 -35.64 26.26 -38.81
N ALA A 499 -36.39 25.70 -37.84
CA ALA A 499 -37.74 26.08 -37.32
C ALA A 499 -39.08 25.64 -37.96
N LEU A 500 -39.99 25.21 -37.05
CA LEU A 500 -41.49 25.24 -37.06
C LEU A 500 -42.22 24.17 -37.91
N ASP A 501 -43.32 23.50 -37.51
CA ASP A 501 -44.15 23.47 -36.29
C ASP A 501 -45.19 22.30 -36.41
N LYS A 502 -45.72 21.79 -35.29
CA LYS A 502 -46.97 20.98 -35.09
C LYS A 502 -47.02 19.56 -35.69
N GLY A 503 -47.49 18.48 -35.06
CA GLY A 503 -48.32 18.21 -33.87
C GLY A 503 -48.85 16.74 -33.99
N PRO A 504 -49.48 16.15 -32.94
CA PRO A 504 -49.12 14.81 -32.43
C PRO A 504 -50.21 13.71 -32.52
N GLY A 505 -49.84 12.45 -32.21
CA GLY A 505 -50.77 11.34 -31.96
C GLY A 505 -50.12 10.16 -31.24
N ALA A 506 -50.75 9.70 -30.15
CA ALA A 506 -50.25 8.75 -29.15
C ALA A 506 -50.68 7.28 -29.39
N GLY A 507 -49.98 6.30 -28.78
CA GLY A 507 -50.51 4.94 -28.61
C GLY A 507 -49.51 3.80 -28.31
N GLN A 508 -49.25 3.56 -27.01
CA GLN A 508 -49.14 2.28 -26.25
C GLN A 508 -48.43 1.00 -26.78
N GLY A 509 -47.71 0.36 -25.85
CA GLY A 509 -47.34 -1.07 -25.77
C GLY A 509 -45.83 -1.36 -25.84
N ALA A 510 -45.18 -2.35 -25.22
CA ALA A 510 -45.42 -3.24 -24.08
C ALA A 510 -44.16 -4.17 -23.96
N VAL A 511 -43.53 -4.24 -22.77
CA VAL A 511 -42.91 -5.43 -22.09
C VAL A 511 -41.68 -6.17 -22.72
N PRO A 512 -40.69 -6.66 -21.92
CA PRO A 512 -39.37 -7.16 -22.36
C PRO A 512 -39.17 -8.69 -22.25
N GLY A 513 -38.01 -9.21 -22.68
CA GLY A 513 -37.62 -10.65 -22.58
C GLY A 513 -36.26 -10.91 -21.88
N PRO A 514 -36.03 -12.12 -21.31
CA PRO A 514 -35.02 -12.42 -20.27
C PRO A 514 -33.81 -13.30 -20.75
N PRO A 515 -32.84 -13.66 -19.87
CA PRO A 515 -31.45 -14.02 -20.24
C PRO A 515 -31.13 -15.52 -20.32
N ARG A 516 -29.95 -15.86 -20.88
CA ARG A 516 -29.39 -17.22 -21.02
C ARG A 516 -28.30 -17.54 -19.99
N LYS A 517 -28.38 -18.73 -19.38
CA LYS A 517 -27.33 -19.45 -18.62
C LYS A 517 -26.49 -20.36 -19.54
N PRO A 518 -25.24 -20.73 -19.18
CA PRO A 518 -24.45 -21.76 -19.85
C PRO A 518 -24.46 -23.10 -19.05
N PRO A 519 -24.11 -24.23 -19.69
CA PRO A 519 -23.45 -25.31 -18.96
C PRO A 519 -22.37 -26.05 -19.78
N GLY A 520 -21.47 -26.77 -19.10
CA GLY A 520 -20.84 -27.97 -19.68
C GLY A 520 -19.38 -28.23 -19.29
N THR A 521 -19.20 -29.12 -18.32
CA THR A 521 -17.94 -29.79 -17.97
C THR A 521 -17.98 -31.23 -18.50
N VAL A 522 -16.95 -31.72 -19.21
CA VAL A 522 -16.64 -33.17 -19.36
C VAL A 522 -15.14 -33.37 -19.69
N PRO A 523 -14.41 -34.32 -19.08
CA PRO A 523 -13.06 -34.73 -19.48
C PRO A 523 -13.02 -36.14 -20.13
N GLY A 524 -12.00 -36.43 -20.95
CA GLY A 524 -11.78 -37.78 -21.50
C GLY A 524 -10.54 -37.98 -22.41
N THR A 525 -9.56 -38.74 -21.88
CA THR A 525 -8.78 -39.83 -22.52
C THR A 525 -7.87 -39.60 -23.77
N ALA A 526 -6.56 -39.72 -23.51
CA ALA A 526 -5.58 -40.69 -24.03
C ALA A 526 -5.19 -40.80 -25.53
N ARG A 527 -3.87 -40.57 -25.75
CA ARG A 527 -2.87 -41.25 -26.61
C ARG A 527 -3.10 -41.38 -28.13
N GLY A 528 -2.15 -40.83 -28.90
CA GLY A 528 -1.79 -41.34 -30.23
C GLY A 528 -0.91 -40.43 -31.09
N ALA A 529 0.35 -40.83 -31.27
CA ALA A 529 1.20 -40.70 -32.46
C ALA A 529 1.69 -39.31 -32.96
N GLU A 530 3.00 -39.12 -32.77
CA GLU A 530 4.03 -38.72 -33.75
C GLU A 530 3.61 -37.89 -34.98
N GLY A 531 4.17 -36.68 -35.08
CA GLY A 531 4.18 -35.87 -36.29
C GLY A 531 5.09 -34.66 -36.10
N GLY A 532 6.32 -34.78 -36.59
CA GLY A 532 7.38 -33.79 -36.40
C GLY A 532 7.08 -32.44 -37.07
N SER A 533 7.44 -31.37 -36.37
CA SER A 533 7.85 -30.12 -37.01
C SER A 533 8.89 -29.47 -36.12
N ALA A 534 10.15 -29.54 -36.56
CA ALA A 534 11.27 -28.88 -35.94
C ALA A 534 11.12 -27.37 -36.15
N ALA A 535 10.84 -26.64 -35.08
CA ALA A 535 11.03 -25.20 -35.04
C ALA A 535 12.54 -24.91 -35.18
N PRO A 536 12.96 -23.86 -35.90
CA PRO A 536 14.37 -23.58 -36.12
C PRO A 536 15.01 -23.18 -34.80
N VAL A 537 15.97 -23.97 -34.34
CA VAL A 537 16.90 -23.62 -33.27
C VAL A 537 17.83 -22.52 -33.80
N PRO A 538 17.88 -21.31 -33.21
CA PRO A 538 18.93 -20.37 -33.53
C PRO A 538 20.26 -20.95 -33.06
N ALA A 539 21.26 -20.95 -33.94
CA ALA A 539 22.59 -21.50 -33.70
C ALA A 539 23.23 -20.94 -32.40
N PRO A 540 24.00 -21.76 -31.66
CA PRO A 540 24.65 -21.32 -30.43
C PRO A 540 25.90 -20.51 -30.79
N ALA A 541 25.74 -19.20 -30.99
CA ALA A 541 26.82 -18.26 -30.72
C ALA A 541 26.67 -17.80 -29.26
N ALA A 542 27.04 -18.69 -28.32
CA ALA A 542 27.07 -18.36 -26.91
C ALA A 542 28.15 -17.32 -26.67
N SER A 543 27.73 -16.05 -26.67
CA SER A 543 28.47 -14.98 -26.00
C SER A 543 28.68 -15.44 -24.55
N PRO A 544 29.88 -15.27 -23.96
CA PRO A 544 30.07 -15.55 -22.54
C PRO A 544 28.97 -14.82 -21.73
N PRO A 545 28.40 -15.44 -20.69
CA PRO A 545 27.43 -14.78 -19.85
C PRO A 545 28.03 -13.43 -19.41
N PRO A 546 27.26 -12.33 -19.45
CA PRO A 546 27.79 -11.02 -19.11
C PRO A 546 28.42 -11.09 -17.72
N GLU A 547 29.66 -10.61 -17.58
CA GLU A 547 30.45 -10.72 -16.34
C GLU A 547 29.90 -9.89 -15.16
N GLY A 548 28.69 -9.35 -15.26
CA GLY A 548 28.04 -8.55 -14.22
C GLY A 548 26.56 -8.30 -14.47
N PRO A 549 25.86 -7.66 -13.51
CA PRO A 549 24.41 -7.50 -13.54
C PRO A 549 23.97 -6.55 -14.65
N VAL A 550 22.80 -6.85 -15.24
CA VAL A 550 22.19 -6.05 -16.31
C VAL A 550 21.03 -5.24 -15.70
N LEU A 551 21.07 -3.92 -15.87
CA LEU A 551 20.04 -2.99 -15.37
C LEU A 551 19.43 -2.21 -16.52
N THR A 552 18.09 -2.11 -16.56
CA THR A 552 17.37 -1.29 -17.55
C THR A 552 16.64 -0.16 -16.85
N PHE A 553 16.98 1.08 -17.19
CA PHE A 553 16.30 2.26 -16.63
C PHE A 553 14.96 2.55 -17.30
N GLN A 554 13.98 2.94 -16.48
CA GLN A 554 12.65 3.38 -16.92
C GLN A 554 12.53 4.90 -16.96
N SER A 555 13.25 5.62 -16.09
CA SER A 555 13.19 7.08 -16.02
C SER A 555 14.12 7.78 -17.00
N GLU A 556 13.68 8.92 -17.55
CA GLU A 556 14.46 9.77 -18.44
C GLU A 556 15.69 10.36 -17.72
N LYS A 557 15.55 10.71 -16.44
CA LYS A 557 16.66 11.23 -15.62
C LYS A 557 17.79 10.21 -15.48
N MET A 558 17.50 8.96 -15.11
CA MET A 558 18.54 7.94 -14.94
C MET A 558 19.14 7.48 -16.27
N LYS A 559 18.34 7.38 -17.34
CA LYS A 559 18.85 7.17 -18.71
C LYS A 559 19.88 8.23 -19.08
N GLY A 560 19.57 9.51 -18.83
CA GLY A 560 20.49 10.63 -19.10
C GLY A 560 21.74 10.67 -18.20
N MET A 561 21.75 9.97 -17.07
CA MET A 561 22.91 9.85 -16.17
C MET A 561 23.74 8.59 -16.39
N LYS A 562 23.34 7.66 -17.26
CA LYS A 562 23.98 6.35 -17.46
C LYS A 562 25.51 6.41 -17.50
N GLU A 563 26.07 7.30 -18.33
CA GLU A 563 27.53 7.43 -18.49
C GLU A 563 28.22 7.99 -17.23
N LEU A 564 27.55 8.89 -16.51
CA LEU A 564 28.06 9.51 -15.28
C LEU A 564 28.13 8.51 -14.11
N LEU A 565 27.20 7.55 -14.08
CA LEU A 565 27.04 6.59 -12.98
C LEU A 565 28.11 5.49 -13.02
N VAL A 566 28.69 5.18 -14.19
CA VAL A 566 29.74 4.16 -14.37
C VAL A 566 31.13 4.75 -14.59
N ALA A 567 31.26 6.08 -14.71
CA ALA A 567 32.54 6.75 -14.86
C ALA A 567 33.44 6.53 -13.63
N THR A 568 34.73 6.27 -13.81
CA THR A 568 35.67 6.01 -12.70
C THR A 568 35.65 7.11 -11.64
N LYS A 569 35.56 8.38 -12.07
CA LYS A 569 35.39 9.54 -11.20
C LYS A 569 33.97 10.10 -11.34
N ILE A 570 33.25 10.18 -10.22
CA ILE A 570 31.90 10.73 -10.15
C ILE A 570 31.92 12.24 -10.45
N ASN A 571 31.20 12.67 -11.50
CA ASN A 571 30.98 14.09 -11.77
C ASN A 571 29.78 14.60 -10.96
N SER A 572 30.06 15.01 -9.71
CA SER A 572 29.03 15.50 -8.78
C SER A 572 28.17 16.63 -9.39
N SER A 573 28.79 17.58 -10.10
CA SER A 573 28.07 18.71 -10.68
C SER A 573 27.08 18.28 -11.77
N ALA A 574 27.49 17.38 -12.67
CA ALA A 574 26.62 16.88 -13.74
C ALA A 574 25.48 16.03 -13.21
N ILE A 575 25.73 15.17 -12.21
CA ILE A 575 24.69 14.36 -11.56
C ILE A 575 23.67 15.26 -10.86
N LYS A 576 24.14 16.28 -10.11
CA LYS A 576 23.23 17.23 -9.45
C LYS A 576 22.35 17.98 -10.44
N LEU A 577 22.92 18.44 -11.56
CA LEU A 577 22.17 19.12 -12.62
C LEU A 577 21.11 18.21 -13.24
N GLN A 578 21.49 16.98 -13.61
CA GLN A 578 20.59 16.05 -14.28
C GLN A 578 19.48 15.55 -13.34
N LEU A 579 19.79 15.24 -12.08
CA LEU A 579 18.81 14.78 -11.11
C LEU A 579 17.79 15.87 -10.77
N THR A 580 18.21 17.13 -10.71
CA THR A 580 17.32 18.26 -10.35
C THR A 580 16.72 18.98 -11.56
N ALA A 581 17.11 18.61 -12.79
CA ALA A 581 16.80 19.32 -14.02
C ALA A 581 17.09 20.84 -13.96
N GLN A 582 18.11 21.25 -13.19
CA GLN A 582 18.48 22.66 -13.05
C GLN A 582 19.08 23.18 -14.37
N SER A 583 18.37 24.11 -15.02
CA SER A 583 18.76 24.67 -16.32
C SER A 583 19.89 25.71 -16.28
N GLN A 584 20.43 26.07 -15.12
CA GLN A 584 21.49 27.10 -14.98
C GLN A 584 22.52 26.74 -13.91
N VAL A 585 23.78 26.55 -14.30
CA VAL A 585 24.93 26.67 -13.39
C VAL A 585 25.28 28.16 -13.24
N GLN A 586 25.54 28.60 -12.00
CA GLN A 586 25.81 30.01 -11.62
C GLN A 586 26.46 30.85 -12.73
N MET A 587 25.66 31.61 -13.46
CA MET A 587 26.16 32.55 -14.45
C MET A 587 26.47 33.88 -13.78
N LYS A 588 27.75 34.25 -13.75
CA LYS A 588 28.13 35.67 -13.72
C LYS A 588 27.57 36.33 -15.00
N LYS A 589 26.46 37.04 -14.86
CA LYS A 589 25.81 37.97 -15.82
C LYS A 589 26.07 37.69 -17.31
N GLN A 590 25.17 36.96 -17.97
CA GLN A 590 24.82 37.23 -19.37
C GLN A 590 23.38 36.80 -19.71
N LYS A 591 22.79 37.51 -20.69
CA LYS A 591 21.35 37.66 -20.97
C LYS A 591 20.60 36.37 -21.36
N VAL A 592 19.32 36.36 -20.95
CA VAL A 592 18.26 35.36 -21.15
C VAL A 592 17.77 35.27 -22.60
N SER A 593 17.44 34.06 -23.07
CA SER A 593 16.44 33.81 -24.13
C SER A 593 15.52 32.64 -23.75
N THR A 594 14.24 32.79 -24.10
CA THR A 594 13.02 32.05 -23.72
C THR A 594 12.97 30.53 -24.03
N PRO A 595 12.29 29.71 -23.21
CA PRO A 595 12.05 28.28 -23.50
C PRO A 595 10.78 28.08 -24.36
N SER A 596 10.80 27.11 -25.28
CA SER A 596 9.62 26.70 -26.08
C SER A 596 9.16 25.29 -25.71
N ASP A 597 7.85 25.14 -25.53
CA ASP A 597 7.12 23.89 -25.34
C ASP A 597 7.43 22.84 -26.43
N TYR A 598 7.90 21.64 -26.06
CA TYR A 598 8.23 20.59 -27.05
C TYR A 598 7.37 19.31 -26.97
N THR A 599 6.57 19.09 -25.92
CA THR A 599 6.01 17.75 -25.68
C THR A 599 4.57 17.52 -26.16
N LEU A 600 3.89 18.52 -26.73
CA LEU A 600 2.52 18.34 -27.29
C LEU A 600 2.46 18.30 -28.83
N SER A 601 3.54 18.62 -29.53
CA SER A 601 3.58 18.69 -30.99
C SER A 601 3.91 17.37 -31.68
N PHE A 602 4.47 16.39 -30.98
CA PHE A 602 4.92 15.14 -31.59
C PHE A 602 3.78 14.12 -31.79
N LEU A 603 2.80 14.07 -30.89
CA LEU A 603 1.70 13.10 -30.94
C LEU A 603 0.55 13.44 -31.93
N LYS A 604 0.57 14.62 -32.57
CA LYS A 604 -0.47 15.03 -33.54
C LYS A 604 -0.05 14.98 -35.01
N ARG A 605 1.19 14.59 -35.36
CA ARG A 605 1.69 14.71 -36.74
C ARG A 605 1.87 13.41 -37.55
N GLN A 606 1.60 12.23 -37.00
CA GLN A 606 1.83 10.97 -37.72
C GLN A 606 0.62 10.32 -38.42
N ARG A 607 -0.44 11.09 -38.75
CA ARG A 607 -1.50 10.65 -39.67
C ARG A 607 -1.69 11.66 -40.79
N LYS A 608 -0.92 11.52 -41.87
CA LYS A 608 -1.25 11.85 -43.28
C LYS A 608 0.00 11.68 -44.15
N GLY A 609 0.00 10.62 -44.95
CA GLY A 609 0.99 10.30 -45.96
C GLY A 609 0.30 9.48 -47.05
N LEU A 610 -0.50 10.18 -47.84
CA LEU A 610 -0.96 9.89 -49.20
C LEU A 610 -1.29 11.24 -49.84
#